data_AF-A0A353GF14-F1
#
_entry.id   AF-A0A353GF14-F1
#
_cell.length_a   1.000
_cell.length_b   1.000
_cell.length_c   1.000
_cell.angle_alpha   90.00
_cell.angle_beta   90.00
_cell.angle_gamma   90.00
#
_symmetry.space_group_name_H-M   'P 1'
#
loop_
_entity.id
_entity.type
_entity.pdbx_description
1 polymer ?
#
loop_
_entity_poly.entity_id
_entity_poly.type
_entity_poly.pdbx_seq_one_letter_code
_entity_poly.pdbx_strand_id
1 'polypeptide(L)' 'FPMSFGMANVAPLLDLIQQKPAFITPSESGAGFAEVADALLAAKK' A
#
# COMPACT_ATOMS: atom_id res chain seq x y z
N PHE A 1 -7.64 -5.98 9.18
CA PHE A 1 -6.93 -4.69 9.04
C PHE A 1 -7.65 -3.82 8.00
N PRO A 2 -8.55 -2.90 8.41
CA PRO A 2 -9.35 -2.12 7.46
C PRO A 2 -8.53 -1.08 6.69
N MET A 3 -7.41 -0.62 7.27
CA MET A 3 -6.51 0.37 6.67
C MET A 3 -5.18 -0.26 6.21
N SER A 4 -5.17 -1.55 5.88
CA SER A 4 -3.96 -2.19 5.34
C SER A 4 -3.70 -1.72 3.91
N PHE A 5 -2.44 -1.49 3.58
CA PHE A 5 -2.01 -1.15 2.24
C PHE A 5 -0.79 -1.96 1.85
N GLY A 6 -0.71 -2.34 0.58
CA GLY A 6 0.42 -3.01 -0.02
C GLY A 6 1.07 -2.14 -1.09
N MET A 7 2.32 -2.48 -1.43
CA MET A 7 3.04 -1.82 -2.52
C MET A 7 2.75 -2.52 -3.85
N ALA A 8 3.04 -1.90 -5.00
CA ALA A 8 2.74 -2.50 -6.31
C ALA A 8 3.33 -3.92 -6.50
N ASN A 9 4.47 -4.20 -5.88
CA ASN A 9 5.10 -5.53 -5.89
C ASN A 9 4.28 -6.62 -5.18
N VAL A 10 3.22 -6.26 -4.45
CA VAL A 10 2.29 -7.23 -3.85
C VAL A 10 1.28 -7.75 -4.87
N ALA A 11 1.05 -7.03 -5.97
CA ALA A 11 0.02 -7.35 -6.96
C ALA A 11 0.15 -8.79 -7.53
N PRO A 12 1.36 -9.27 -7.90
CA PRO A 12 1.54 -10.64 -8.38
C PRO A 12 1.32 -11.72 -7.31
N LEU A 13 1.32 -11.34 -6.04
CA LEU A 13 1.21 -12.25 -4.90
C LEU A 13 -0.21 -12.28 -4.30
N LEU A 14 -1.16 -11.49 -4.83
CA LEU A 14 -2.51 -11.36 -4.26
C LEU A 14 -3.28 -12.66 -4.18
N ASP A 15 -3.01 -13.61 -5.07
CA ASP A 15 -3.67 -14.92 -5.08
C ASP A 15 -3.15 -15.85 -3.99
N LEU A 16 -1.96 -15.56 -3.44
CA LEU A 16 -1.35 -16.32 -2.35
C LEU A 16 -1.67 -15.73 -0.96
N ILE A 17 -2.25 -14.54 -0.92
CA ILE A 17 -2.51 -13.79 0.32
C ILE A 17 -3.94 -14.05 0.81
N GLN A 18 -4.07 -14.69 1.98
CA GLN A 18 -5.37 -14.98 2.60
C GLN A 18 -6.15 -13.71 2.97
N GLN A 19 -5.47 -12.69 3.50
CA GLN A 19 -6.07 -11.41 3.85
C GLN A 19 -5.49 -10.29 2.98
N LYS A 20 -6.20 -9.96 1.90
CA LYS A 20 -5.78 -8.95 0.94
C LYS A 20 -5.67 -7.56 1.58
N PRO A 21 -4.69 -6.74 1.19
CA PRO A 21 -4.63 -5.36 1.61
C PRO A 21 -5.85 -4.59 1.08
N ALA A 22 -6.33 -3.60 1.84
CA ALA A 22 -7.45 -2.76 1.41
C ALA A 22 -7.06 -1.83 0.26
N PHE A 23 -5.80 -1.44 0.18
CA PHE A 23 -5.26 -0.54 -0.83
C PHE A 23 -3.94 -1.06 -1.40
N ILE A 24 -3.65 -0.74 -2.66
CA ILE A 24 -2.36 -1.03 -3.30
C ILE A 24 -1.85 0.25 -3.93
N THR A 25 -0.60 0.61 -3.63
CA THR A 25 0.05 1.80 -4.21
C THR A 25 0.48 1.51 -5.66
N PRO A 26 0.56 2.53 -6.52
CA PRO A 26 1.07 2.36 -7.89
C PRO A 26 2.58 2.10 -7.93
N SER A 27 3.34 2.62 -6.97
CA SER A 27 4.79 2.39 -6.90
C SER A 27 5.17 1.16 -6.08
N GLU A 28 6.31 0.57 -6.42
CA GLU A 28 6.86 -0.60 -5.73
C GLU A 28 7.73 -0.21 -4.54
N SER A 29 7.89 -1.15 -3.59
CA SER A 29 8.87 -1.09 -2.50
C SER A 29 8.84 0.25 -1.74
N GLY A 30 10.01 0.84 -1.47
CA GLY A 30 10.12 2.08 -0.69
C GLY A 30 9.45 3.28 -1.35
N ALA A 31 9.33 3.31 -2.68
CA ALA A 31 8.66 4.41 -3.38
C ALA A 31 7.15 4.42 -3.08
N GLY A 32 6.50 3.25 -3.12
CA GLY A 32 5.09 3.14 -2.71
C GLY A 32 4.87 3.51 -1.25
N PHE A 33 5.81 3.17 -0.37
CA PHE A 33 5.70 3.54 1.04
C PHE A 33 5.77 5.06 1.23
N ALA A 34 6.71 5.71 0.54
CA ALA A 34 6.85 7.16 0.57
C ALA A 34 5.56 7.87 0.12
N GLU A 35 4.92 7.39 -0.95
CA GLU A 35 3.64 7.95 -1.44
C GLU A 35 2.55 7.93 -0.37
N VAL A 36 2.40 6.83 0.36
CA VAL A 36 1.40 6.71 1.43
C VAL A 36 1.78 7.61 2.61
N ALA A 37 3.06 7.64 2.99
CA ALA A 37 3.55 8.51 4.06
C ALA A 37 3.26 9.99 3.74
N ASP A 38 3.57 10.43 2.52
CA ASP A 38 3.32 11.80 2.06
C ASP A 38 1.83 12.12 2.05
N ALA A 39 0.98 11.22 1.56
CA ALA A 39 -0.47 11.40 1.56
C ALA A 39 -1.04 11.51 2.99
N LEU A 40 -0.56 10.67 3.91
CA LEU A 40 -0.97 10.71 5.32
C LEU A 40 -0.50 11.99 6.01
N LEU A 41 0.73 12.43 5.75
CA LEU A 41 1.26 13.68 6.29
C LEU A 41 0.49 14.89 5.75
N ALA A 42 0.13 14.90 4.47
CA ALA A 42 -0.68 15.94 3.86
C ALA A 42 -2.10 16.00 4.45
N ALA A 43 -2.71 14.86 4.75
CA ALA A 43 -4.03 14.76 5.35
C ALA A 43 -4.06 15.11 6.85
N LYS A 44 -2.92 15.19 7.51
CA LYS A 44 -2.80 15.56 8.94
C LYS A 44 -2.75 17.08 9.16
N LYS A 45 -2.74 17.88 8.10
CA LYS A 45 -2.92 19.34 8.17
C LYS A 45 -4.39 19.70 8.38
#